data_AF-A0A525BWU3-F1
#
_entry.id   AF-A0A525BWU3-F1
#
_cell.length_a   1.000
_cell.length_b   1.000
_cell.length_c   1.000
_cell.angle_alpha   90.00
_cell.angle_beta   90.00
_cell.angle_gamma   90.00
#
_symmetry.space_group_name_H-M   'P 1'
#
loop_
_entity.id
_entity.type
_entity.pdbx_description
1 polymer ?
#
loop_
_entity_poly.entity_id
_entity_poly.type
_entity_poly.pdbx_seq_one_letter_code
_entity_poly.pdbx_strand_id
1 'polypeptide(L)' 'MKTYIFIPPLAKMTGGVAVLFQVARHLVQGGFDACLVLREERSRAMVPEHLPTMVWGDLRLTPQDIWLVPEGWVNA' A
#
# COMPACT_ATOMS: atom_id res chain seq x y z
N MET A 1 5.55 -4.46 14.46
CA MET A 1 4.26 -3.93 13.96
C MET A 1 4.54 -3.15 12.71
N LYS A 2 4.00 -3.59 11.58
CA LYS A 2 4.12 -2.93 10.30
C LYS A 2 2.75 -2.55 9.77
N THR A 3 2.66 -1.38 9.14
CA THR A 3 1.43 -0.91 8.48
C THR A 3 1.45 -1.27 7.00
N TYR A 4 0.49 -2.08 6.57
CA TYR A 4 0.32 -2.50 5.18
C TYR A 4 -0.84 -1.74 4.56
N ILE A 5 -0.57 -0.97 3.52
CA ILE A 5 -1.56 -0.19 2.79
C ILE A 5 -1.79 -0.85 1.44
N PHE A 6 -2.99 -1.38 1.23
CA PHE A 6 -3.28 -2.18 0.06
C PHE A 6 -3.66 -1.32 -1.12
N ILE A 7 -2.98 -1.56 -2.25
CA ILE A 7 -3.16 -0.81 -3.49
C ILE A 7 -3.86 -1.73 -4.51
N PRO A 8 -5.04 -1.31 -5.00
CA PRO A 8 -5.80 -2.10 -5.96
C PRO A 8 -5.06 -2.25 -7.30
N PRO A 9 -5.55 -3.14 -8.20
CA PRO A 9 -5.21 -3.06 -9.61
C PRO A 9 -5.50 -1.65 -10.12
N LEU A 10 -4.51 -0.99 -10.71
CA LEU A 10 -4.68 0.36 -11.21
C LEU A 10 -4.30 0.44 -12.68
N ALA A 11 -5.25 0.92 -13.49
CA ALA A 11 -4.97 1.35 -14.86
C ALA A 11 -4.45 2.80 -14.90
N LYS A 12 -4.79 3.62 -13.90
CA LYS A 12 -4.39 5.03 -13.76
C LYS A 12 -4.48 5.49 -12.31
N MET A 13 -3.78 6.59 -11.99
CA MET A 13 -3.89 7.26 -10.70
C MET A 13 -5.31 7.82 -10.48
N THR A 14 -5.87 7.60 -9.30
CA THR A 14 -7.14 8.20 -8.86
C THR A 14 -6.93 8.99 -7.57
N GLY A 15 -7.88 9.88 -7.22
CA GLY A 15 -7.79 10.68 -5.99
C GLY A 15 -7.64 9.83 -4.73
N GLY A 16 -8.38 8.72 -4.62
CA GLY A 16 -8.27 7.80 -3.48
C GLY A 16 -6.89 7.17 -3.35
N VAL A 17 -6.29 6.71 -4.46
CA VAL A 17 -4.93 6.15 -4.45
C VAL A 17 -3.90 7.20 -4.07
N ALA A 18 -4.04 8.44 -4.56
CA ALA A 18 -3.15 9.52 -4.19
C ALA A 18 -3.15 9.76 -2.68
N VAL A 19 -4.32 9.67 -2.03
CA VAL A 19 -4.44 9.74 -0.56
C VAL A 19 -3.70 8.58 0.10
N LEU A 20 -3.86 7.33 -0.38
CA LEU A 20 -3.15 6.17 0.17
C LEU A 20 -1.62 6.34 0.08
N PHE A 21 -1.11 6.86 -1.03
CA PHE A 21 0.32 7.11 -1.21
C PHE A 21 0.80 8.22 -0.28
N GLN A 22 0.00 9.27 -0.09
CA GLN A 22 0.29 10.31 0.89
C GLN A 22 0.32 9.74 2.30
N VAL A 23 -0.65 8.93 2.72
CA VAL A 23 -0.66 8.29 4.03
C VAL A 23 0.62 7.46 4.23
N ALA A 24 0.97 6.61 3.27
CA ALA A 24 2.20 5.82 3.31
C ALA A 24 3.45 6.71 3.46
N ARG A 25 3.53 7.80 2.69
CA ARG A 25 4.63 8.76 2.76
C ARG A 25 4.77 9.38 4.14
N HIS A 26 3.67 9.85 4.74
CA HIS A 26 3.72 10.48 6.06
C HIS A 26 4.12 9.48 7.15
N LEU A 27 3.66 8.22 7.06
CA LEU A 27 4.08 7.16 7.97
C LEU A 27 5.59 6.90 7.88
N VAL A 28 6.11 6.70 6.67
CA VAL A 28 7.55 6.46 6.45
C VAL A 28 8.38 7.65 6.92
N GLN A 29 7.99 8.87 6.59
CA GLN A 29 8.68 10.10 7.03
C GLN A 29 8.62 10.30 8.54
N GLY A 30 7.56 9.82 9.20
CA GLY A 30 7.42 9.81 10.65
C GLY A 30 8.22 8.71 11.36
N GLY A 31 8.95 7.87 10.63
CA GLY A 31 9.72 6.76 11.19
C GLY A 31 8.90 5.50 11.48
N PHE A 32 7.65 5.43 11.01
CA PHE A 32 6.83 4.22 11.13
C PHE A 32 7.16 3.24 10.01
N ASP A 33 7.20 1.94 10.34
CA ASP A 33 7.35 0.88 9.34
C ASP A 33 6.03 0.72 8.56
N ALA A 34 6.01 1.25 7.35
CA ALA A 34 4.84 1.21 6.46
C ALA A 34 5.24 0.75 5.06
N CYS A 35 4.35 0.03 4.39
CA CYS A 35 4.58 -0.50 3.05
C CYS A 35 3.29 -0.52 2.23
N LEU A 36 3.42 -0.19 0.94
CA LEU A 36 2.36 -0.37 -0.04
C LEU A 36 2.35 -1.81 -0.54
N VAL A 37 1.22 -2.50 -0.39
CA VAL A 37 1.00 -3.85 -0.91
C VAL A 37 0.30 -3.76 -2.25
N LEU A 38 1.04 -4.01 -3.33
CA LEU A 38 0.54 -3.94 -4.69
C LEU A 38 -0.18 -5.25 -5.03
N ARG A 39 -1.44 -5.16 -5.46
CA ARG A 39 -2.15 -6.34 -5.96
C ARG A 39 -1.53 -6.90 -7.24
N GLU A 40 -0.97 -6.02 -8.07
CA GLU A 40 -0.34 -6.36 -9.34
C GLU A 40 0.99 -5.63 -9.47
N GLU A 41 2.02 -6.33 -9.94
CA GLU A 41 3.37 -5.79 -10.12
C GLU A 41 3.38 -4.57 -11.04
N ARG A 42 2.51 -4.53 -12.07
CA ARG A 42 2.40 -3.38 -12.99
C ARG A 42 2.10 -2.06 -12.30
N SER A 43 1.45 -2.08 -11.13
CA SER A 43 1.14 -0.87 -10.36
C SER A 43 2.40 -0.19 -9.80
N ARG A 44 3.54 -0.90 -9.73
CA ARG A 44 4.81 -0.37 -9.21
C ARG A 44 5.29 0.87 -9.99
N ALA A 45 5.04 0.91 -11.30
CA ALA A 45 5.43 2.03 -12.17
C ALA A 45 4.78 3.37 -11.76
N MET A 46 3.71 3.35 -10.99
CA MET A 46 3.02 4.56 -10.52
C MET A 46 3.44 4.98 -9.11
N VAL A 47 4.17 4.12 -8.39
CA VAL A 47 4.54 4.37 -7.00
C VAL A 47 5.78 5.26 -6.95
N PRO A 48 5.79 6.32 -6.13
CA PRO A 48 7.01 7.08 -5.87
C PRO A 48 8.15 6.19 -5.37
N GLU A 49 9.35 6.32 -5.95
CA GLU A 49 10.51 5.43 -5.70
C GLU A 49 10.93 5.31 -4.22
N HIS A 50 10.64 6.33 -3.42
CA HIS A 50 11.01 6.38 -2.00
C HIS A 50 10.03 5.63 -1.08
N LEU A 51 8.91 5.12 -1.60
CA LEU A 51 7.94 4.38 -0.80
C LEU A 51 8.26 2.88 -0.84
N PRO A 52 8.36 2.22 0.34
CA PRO A 52 8.49 0.76 0.38
C PRO A 52 7.30 0.08 -0.28
N THR A 53 7.55 -0.84 -1.19
CA THR A 53 6.51 -1.63 -1.86
C THR A 53 6.79 -3.12 -1.78
N MET A 54 5.73 -3.92 -1.80
CA MET A 54 5.79 -5.36 -2.03
C MET A 54 4.59 -5.80 -2.86
N VAL A 55 4.69 -6.95 -3.53
CA VAL A 55 3.53 -7.55 -4.18
C VAL A 55 2.75 -8.43 -3.22
N TRP A 56 1.45 -8.56 -3.47
CA TRP A 56 0.55 -9.36 -2.64
C TRP A 56 1.04 -10.79 -2.37
N GLY A 57 1.67 -11.45 -3.35
CA GLY A 57 2.16 -12.83 -3.19
C GLY A 57 3.25 -12.99 -2.12
N ASP A 58 4.00 -11.93 -1.86
CA ASP A 58 5.10 -11.92 -0.88
C ASP A 58 4.64 -11.53 0.52
N LEU A 59 3.36 -11.16 0.66
CA LEU A 59 2.80 -10.69 1.90
C LEU A 59 2.86 -11.77 2.98
N ARG A 60 3.39 -11.41 4.14
CA ARG A 60 3.43 -12.25 5.35
C ARG A 60 2.95 -11.41 6.51
N LEU A 61 1.76 -11.74 7.00
CA LEU A 61 1.07 -10.96 8.02
C LEU A 61 1.19 -11.63 9.39
N THR A 62 1.31 -10.81 10.42
CA THR A 62 1.28 -11.22 11.83
C THR A 62 0.10 -10.57 12.54
N PRO A 63 -0.37 -11.11 13.68
CA PRO A 63 -1.45 -10.51 14.45
C PRO A 63 -1.15 -9.10 14.97
N GLN A 64 0.11 -8.67 14.96
CA GLN A 64 0.54 -7.34 15.42
C GLN A 64 0.61 -6.31 14.30
N ASP A 65 0.27 -6.67 13.07
CA ASP A 65 0.33 -5.77 11.92
C ASP A 65 -0.97 -5.00 11.73
N ILE A 66 -0.86 -3.80 11.16
CA ILE A 66 -2.00 -2.93 10.86
C ILE A 66 -2.25 -2.97 9.36
N TRP A 67 -3.48 -3.24 8.95
CA TRP A 67 -3.85 -3.33 7.53
C TRP A 67 -4.86 -2.26 7.18
N LEU A 68 -4.55 -1.47 6.16
CA LEU A 68 -5.46 -0.47 5.60
C LEU A 68 -5.88 -0.92 4.21
N VAL A 69 -7.15 -1.30 4.08
CA VAL A 69 -7.74 -1.77 2.83
C VAL A 69 -8.79 -0.78 2.36
N PRO A 70 -8.77 -0.33 1.10
CA PRO A 70 -9.79 0.57 0.57
C PRO A 70 -11.18 -0.09 0.58
N GLU A 71 -12.20 0.68 0.95
CA GLU A 71 -13.60 0.25 0.90
C GLU A 71 -14.02 -0.11 -0.55
N GLY A 72 -14.88 -1.12 -0.69
CA GLY A 72 -15.41 -1.54 -1.99
C GLY A 72 -14.45 -2.41 -2.82
N TRP A 73 -13.31 -2.78 -2.26
CA TRP A 73 -12.44 -3.77 -2.88
C TRP A 73 -13.02 -5.17 -2.64
N VAL A 74 -13.47 -5.83 -3.71
CA VAL A 74 -14.20 -7.10 -3.64
C VAL A 74 -13.29 -8.16 -3.00
N ASN A 75 -13.69 -8.68 -1.84
CA ASN A 75 -12.93 -9.59 -0.97
C ASN A 75 -11.76 -8.95 -0.18
N ALA A 76 -11.90 -7.69 0.25
CA ALA A 76 -11.19 -7.16 1.42
C ALA A 76 -11.59 -7.89 2.70
#